data_AF-A0A1V6EUG8-F1
#
_entry.id   AF-A0A1V6EUG8-F1
#
_cell.length_a   1.000
_cell.length_b   1.000
_cell.length_c   1.000
_cell.angle_alpha   90.00
_cell.angle_beta   90.00
_cell.angle_gamma   90.00
#
_symmetry.space_group_name_H-M   'P 1'
#
loop_
_entity.id
_entity.type
_entity.pdbx_description
1 polymer ?
#
loop_
_entity_poly.entity_id
_entity_poly.type
_entity_poly.pdbx_seq_one_letter_code
_entity_poly.pdbx_strand_id
1 'polypeptide(L)'
;METRALINSSQWDLNTVVERVGNYNGLVVPAHIDADVNSILSQLGFLPDKPHFPILGISAGLDVNSWLKKHPEFQDRALLRASDAHYLNDLGKGFSIINVEKPLVQELLLAAKGVGRRHIEI
;
A
#
# COMPACT_ATOMS: atom_id res chain seq x y z
N MET A 1 -3.07 13.89 -19.96
CA MET A 1 -2.35 12.61 -20.06
C MET A 1 -0.87 12.92 -19.98
N GLU A 2 -0.15 12.29 -19.06
CA GLU A 2 1.27 12.59 -18.87
C GLU A 2 2.13 11.94 -19.96
N THR A 3 2.98 12.76 -20.59
CA THR A 3 3.78 12.43 -21.79
C THR A 3 5.11 11.75 -21.45
N ARG A 4 5.47 11.68 -20.16
CA ARG A 4 6.70 11.05 -19.67
C ARG A 4 6.45 9.87 -18.72
N ALA A 5 5.28 9.23 -18.85
CA ALA A 5 5.00 8.02 -18.09
C ALA A 5 5.99 6.92 -18.50
N LEU A 6 6.77 6.39 -17.56
CA LEU A 6 7.51 5.13 -17.72
C LEU A 6 6.49 3.98 -17.68
N ILE A 7 5.65 3.90 -18.72
CA ILE A 7 4.49 3.01 -18.77
C ILE A 7 4.86 1.55 -19.05
N ASN A 8 6.16 1.23 -19.07
CA ASN A 8 6.59 -0.14 -19.25
C ASN A 8 6.14 -0.95 -18.04
N SER A 9 5.21 -1.88 -18.28
CA SER A 9 4.91 -2.95 -17.34
C SER A 9 6.21 -3.62 -16.93
N SER A 10 6.43 -3.79 -15.62
CA SER A 10 7.52 -4.61 -15.12
C SER A 10 7.50 -5.98 -15.81
N GLN A 11 8.66 -6.48 -16.20
CA GLN A 11 8.78 -7.87 -16.68
C GLN A 11 8.72 -8.88 -15.52
N TRP A 12 8.75 -8.41 -14.28
CA TRP A 12 8.67 -9.25 -13.09
C TRP A 12 7.23 -9.53 -12.71
N ASP A 13 6.95 -10.79 -12.42
CA ASP A 13 5.72 -11.19 -11.76
C ASP A 13 5.72 -10.76 -10.27
N LEU A 14 4.56 -10.91 -9.64
CA LEU A 14 4.34 -10.50 -8.25
C LEU A 14 5.33 -11.16 -7.28
N ASN A 15 5.61 -12.45 -7.45
CA ASN A 15 6.51 -13.21 -6.57
C ASN A 15 7.96 -12.72 -6.72
N THR A 16 8.40 -12.52 -7.96
CA THR A 16 9.73 -12.03 -8.29
C THR A 16 9.96 -10.64 -7.71
N VAL A 17 8.98 -9.74 -7.79
CA VAL A 17 9.06 -8.40 -7.17
C VAL A 17 9.27 -8.53 -5.66
N VAL A 18 8.45 -9.34 -4.98
CA VAL A 18 8.56 -9.51 -3.53
C VAL A 18 9.88 -10.13 -3.11
N GLU A 19 10.35 -11.16 -3.81
CA GLU A 19 11.64 -11.80 -3.56
C GLU A 19 12.79 -10.80 -3.75
N ARG A 20 12.81 -10.09 -4.88
CA ARG A 20 13.85 -9.10 -5.21
C ARG A 20 13.92 -7.99 -4.17
N VAL A 21 12.79 -7.41 -3.80
CA VAL A 21 12.74 -6.34 -2.78
C VAL A 21 13.16 -6.88 -1.41
N GLY A 22 12.77 -8.10 -1.07
CA GLY A 22 13.17 -8.78 0.17
C GLY A 22 14.69 -8.94 0.30
N ASN A 23 15.39 -9.22 -0.79
CA ASN A 23 16.87 -9.33 -0.82
C ASN A 23 17.59 -8.02 -0.46
N TYR A 24 16.90 -6.89 -0.51
CA TYR A 24 17.42 -5.57 -0.09
C TYR A 24 16.81 -5.07 1.22
N ASN A 25 16.18 -5.96 2.01
CA ASN A 25 15.46 -5.61 3.24
C ASN A 25 14.36 -4.55 3.01
N GLY A 26 13.82 -4.48 1.79
CA GLY A 26 12.74 -3.58 1.43
C GLY A 26 11.37 -4.14 1.80
N LEU A 27 10.34 -3.32 1.61
CA LEU A 27 8.94 -3.69 1.83
C LEU A 27 8.15 -3.44 0.56
N VAL A 28 7.40 -4.45 0.12
CA VAL A 28 6.42 -4.30 -0.95
C VAL A 28 5.06 -3.97 -0.35
N VAL A 29 4.48 -2.86 -0.79
CA VAL A 29 3.13 -2.42 -0.46
C VAL A 29 2.35 -2.31 -1.76
N PRO A 30 1.35 -3.18 -2.01
CA PRO A 30 0.46 -3.03 -3.17
C PRO A 30 -0.19 -1.65 -3.13
N ALA A 31 -0.01 -0.84 -4.18
CA ALA A 31 -0.54 0.51 -4.22
C ALA A 31 -2.04 0.51 -4.49
N HIS A 32 -2.74 1.51 -3.91
CA HIS A 32 -4.14 1.87 -4.16
C HIS A 32 -5.03 0.65 -4.47
N ILE A 33 -5.10 -0.31 -3.55
CA ILE A 33 -5.77 -1.59 -3.78
C ILE A 33 -7.27 -1.42 -4.09
N ASP A 34 -7.85 -0.31 -3.66
CA ASP A 34 -9.22 0.11 -3.89
C ASP A 34 -9.48 0.72 -5.28
N ALA A 35 -8.43 1.02 -6.06
CA ALA A 35 -8.61 1.62 -7.38
C ALA A 35 -9.17 0.61 -8.38
N ASP A 36 -10.08 1.08 -9.25
CA ASP A 36 -10.72 0.27 -10.29
C ASP A 36 -9.77 -0.10 -11.45
N VAL A 37 -8.62 0.57 -11.54
CA VAL A 37 -7.60 0.34 -12.58
C VAL A 37 -6.21 0.25 -11.97
N ASN A 38 -5.37 -0.62 -12.56
CA ASN A 38 -3.95 -0.79 -12.18
C ASN A 38 -3.70 -1.19 -10.71
N SER A 39 -4.72 -1.67 -9.99
CA SER A 39 -4.59 -2.20 -8.64
C SER A 39 -4.51 -3.73 -8.65
N ILE A 40 -3.99 -4.32 -7.57
CA ILE A 40 -3.95 -5.78 -7.46
C ILE A 40 -5.35 -6.40 -7.52
N LEU A 41 -6.37 -5.74 -6.94
CA LEU A 41 -7.74 -6.23 -6.95
C LEU A 41 -8.42 -6.09 -8.31
N SER A 42 -8.20 -4.99 -9.03
CA SER A 42 -8.76 -4.84 -10.39
C SER A 42 -8.11 -5.80 -11.39
N GLN A 43 -6.84 -6.18 -11.19
CA GLN A 43 -6.12 -7.11 -12.08
C GLN A 43 -6.40 -8.58 -11.76
N LEU A 44 -6.43 -8.97 -10.48
CA LEU A 44 -6.58 -10.37 -10.07
C LEU A 44 -8.00 -10.74 -9.62
N GLY A 45 -8.81 -9.75 -9.21
CA GLY A 45 -10.10 -9.95 -8.58
C GLY A 45 -10.05 -10.31 -7.10
N PHE A 46 -8.85 -10.55 -6.54
CA PHE A 46 -8.63 -10.91 -5.14
C PHE A 46 -7.20 -10.55 -4.70
N LEU A 47 -6.95 -10.56 -3.39
CA LEU A 47 -5.61 -10.50 -2.85
C LEU A 47 -5.08 -11.93 -2.62
N PRO A 48 -3.98 -12.36 -3.26
CA PRO A 48 -3.47 -13.72 -3.09
C PRO A 48 -2.88 -13.93 -1.69
N ASP A 49 -2.99 -15.15 -1.16
CA ASP A 49 -2.39 -15.52 0.14
C ASP A 49 -0.86 -15.44 0.14
N LYS A 50 -0.26 -15.70 -1.02
CA LYS A 50 1.17 -15.58 -1.28
C LYS A 50 1.40 -14.79 -2.57
N PRO A 51 2.33 -13.83 -2.57
CA PRO A 51 3.18 -13.42 -1.45
C PRO A 51 2.40 -12.64 -0.37
N HIS A 52 2.86 -12.67 0.88
CA HIS A 52 2.18 -12.01 1.98
C HIS A 52 2.52 -10.51 2.02
N PHE A 53 1.48 -9.67 2.06
CA PHE A 53 1.60 -8.22 2.19
C PHE A 53 1.15 -7.77 3.59
N PRO A 54 2.08 -7.35 4.46
CA PRO A 54 1.75 -6.88 5.80
C PRO A 54 0.99 -5.55 5.81
N ILE A 55 1.15 -4.75 4.76
CA ILE A 55 0.56 -3.42 4.59
C ILE A 55 -0.03 -3.34 3.19
N LEU A 56 -1.21 -2.74 3.07
CA LEU A 56 -1.88 -2.49 1.79
C LEU A 56 -2.06 -0.99 1.58
N GLY A 57 -1.64 -0.50 0.42
CA GLY A 57 -1.77 0.90 0.05
C GLY A 57 -3.19 1.21 -0.43
N ILE A 58 -3.75 2.34 -0.02
CA ILE A 58 -5.07 2.80 -0.45
C ILE A 58 -5.01 4.22 -1.04
N SER A 59 -5.99 4.54 -1.89
CA SER A 59 -6.10 5.84 -2.54
C SER A 59 -6.30 6.97 -1.53
N ALA A 60 -5.80 8.16 -1.89
CA ALA A 60 -5.85 9.36 -1.05
C ALA A 60 -7.27 9.73 -0.60
N GLY A 61 -8.27 9.58 -1.47
CA GLY A 61 -9.66 9.96 -1.22
C GLY A 61 -10.58 8.83 -0.76
N LEU A 62 -10.04 7.65 -0.44
CA LEU A 62 -10.87 6.50 -0.09
C LEU A 62 -11.61 6.73 1.24
N ASP A 63 -12.94 6.60 1.23
CA ASP A 63 -13.72 6.40 2.46
C ASP A 63 -13.53 4.95 2.95
N VAL A 64 -12.60 4.78 3.89
CA VAL A 64 -12.21 3.47 4.43
C VAL A 64 -13.38 2.77 5.10
N ASN A 65 -14.25 3.48 5.82
CA ASN A 65 -15.36 2.86 6.53
C ASN A 65 -16.40 2.30 5.56
N SER A 66 -16.72 3.05 4.51
CA SER A 66 -17.63 2.58 3.45
C SER A 66 -17.01 1.43 2.65
N TRP A 67 -15.71 1.50 2.38
CA TRP A 67 -14.99 0.47 1.63
C TRP A 67 -14.89 -0.85 2.40
N LEU A 68 -14.52 -0.82 3.69
CA LEU A 68 -14.45 -2.02 4.54
C LEU A 68 -15.81 -2.70 4.75
N LYS A 69 -16.92 -1.96 4.71
CA LYS A 69 -18.27 -2.57 4.71
C LYS A 69 -18.53 -3.42 3.47
N LYS A 70 -17.92 -3.07 2.34
CA LYS A 70 -18.04 -3.82 1.07
C LYS A 70 -16.98 -4.91 0.95
N HIS A 71 -15.82 -4.71 1.58
CA HIS A 71 -14.68 -5.61 1.56
C HIS A 71 -14.24 -6.00 3.00
N PRO A 72 -15.11 -6.72 3.74
CA PRO A 72 -14.85 -7.08 5.14
C PRO A 72 -13.59 -7.95 5.32
N GLU A 73 -13.13 -8.63 4.26
CA GLU A 73 -11.89 -9.40 4.25
C GLU A 73 -10.62 -8.54 4.52
N PHE A 74 -10.72 -7.22 4.44
CA PHE A 74 -9.62 -6.30 4.76
C PHE A 74 -9.75 -5.61 6.13
N GLN A 75 -10.78 -5.92 6.94
CA GLN A 75 -11.07 -5.23 8.19
C GLN A 75 -9.90 -5.22 9.20
N ASP A 76 -9.12 -6.31 9.23
CA ASP A 76 -7.98 -6.48 10.14
C ASP A 76 -6.62 -6.24 9.44
N ARG A 77 -6.62 -5.66 8.24
CA ARG A 77 -5.40 -5.41 7.47
C ARG A 77 -4.86 -4.03 7.80
N ALA A 78 -3.54 -3.92 7.94
CA ALA A 78 -2.90 -2.62 8.04
C ALA A 78 -2.97 -1.90 6.70
N LEU A 79 -3.62 -0.74 6.69
CA LEU A 79 -3.74 0.09 5.50
C LEU A 79 -2.75 1.26 5.59
N LEU A 80 -2.28 1.74 4.43
CA LEU A 80 -1.39 2.89 4.31
C LEU A 80 -1.94 3.82 3.23
N ARG A 81 -2.14 5.09 3.58
CA ARG A 81 -2.61 6.10 2.62
C ARG A 81 -1.46 7.02 2.23
N ALA A 82 -1.32 7.22 0.93
CA ALA A 82 -0.40 8.19 0.35
C ALA A 82 -1.14 9.01 -0.71
N SER A 83 -0.60 10.17 -1.05
CA SER A 83 -1.29 11.12 -1.94
C SER A 83 -1.20 10.78 -3.42
N ASP A 84 -0.27 9.89 -3.81
CA ASP A 84 0.09 9.60 -5.22
C ASP A 84 0.21 10.89 -6.06
N ALA A 85 0.87 11.89 -5.48
CA ALA A 85 0.86 13.25 -5.98
C ALA A 85 1.73 13.39 -7.22
N HIS A 86 1.11 13.80 -8.33
CA HIS A 86 1.79 14.13 -9.59
C HIS A 86 2.08 15.64 -9.71
N TYR A 87 1.40 16.47 -8.91
CA TYR A 87 1.61 17.91 -8.82
C TYR A 87 1.82 18.34 -7.35
N LEU A 88 2.53 19.45 -7.13
CA LEU A 88 2.81 19.97 -5.78
C LEU A 88 1.53 20.24 -4.97
N ASN A 89 0.48 20.71 -5.62
CA ASN A 89 -0.81 20.98 -4.98
C ASN A 89 -1.52 19.70 -4.50
N ASP A 90 -1.08 18.52 -4.95
CA ASP A 90 -1.62 17.23 -4.53
C ASP A 90 -0.84 16.61 -3.36
N LEU A 91 0.34 17.16 -3.03
CA LEU A 91 1.18 16.64 -1.95
C LEU A 91 0.42 16.70 -0.62
N GLY A 92 0.27 15.55 0.04
CA GLY A 92 -0.41 15.46 1.32
C GLY A 92 -1.94 15.49 1.25
N LYS A 93 -2.56 15.41 0.06
CA LYS A 93 -4.04 15.24 -0.06
C LYS A 93 -4.55 13.94 0.56
N GLY A 94 -3.69 12.94 0.69
CA GLY A 94 -3.90 11.73 1.46
C GLY A 94 -2.59 11.33 2.12
N PHE A 95 -2.63 10.99 3.39
CA PHE A 95 -1.46 10.58 4.16
C PHE A 95 -1.88 9.65 5.28
N SER A 96 -0.90 8.94 5.83
CA SER A 96 -1.01 8.25 7.11
C SER A 96 -0.08 8.89 8.12
N ILE A 97 -0.52 8.91 9.38
CA ILE A 97 0.35 9.23 10.51
C ILE A 97 0.94 7.91 11.00
N ILE A 98 2.27 7.84 11.04
CA ILE A 98 2.98 6.62 11.39
C ILE A 98 3.74 6.87 12.68
N ASN A 99 3.30 6.25 13.77
CA ASN A 99 3.96 6.37 15.06
C ASN A 99 4.98 5.24 15.21
N VAL A 100 6.27 5.57 15.17
CA VAL A 100 7.39 4.63 15.19
C VAL A 100 8.58 5.21 15.95
N GLU A 101 9.51 4.37 16.38
CA GLU A 101 10.71 4.87 17.09
C GLU A 101 11.73 5.51 16.14
N LYS A 102 11.80 5.03 14.90
CA LYS A 102 12.75 5.49 13.88
C LYS A 102 12.13 5.43 12.49
N PRO A 103 12.55 6.31 11.54
CA PRO A 103 12.06 6.29 10.17
C PRO A 103 12.71 5.16 9.36
N LEU A 104 12.38 3.92 9.66
CA LEU A 104 12.93 2.71 9.04
C LEU A 104 11.82 1.81 8.49
N VAL A 105 12.11 1.10 7.40
CA VAL A 105 11.18 0.12 6.81
C VAL A 105 10.75 -0.96 7.81
N GLN A 106 11.68 -1.41 8.66
CA GLN A 106 11.39 -2.41 9.70
C GLN A 106 10.36 -1.90 10.72
N GLU A 107 10.36 -0.60 11.02
CA GLU A 107 9.39 -0.01 11.94
C GLU A 107 7.99 0.06 11.31
N LEU A 108 7.87 0.17 9.99
CA LEU A 108 6.56 0.04 9.30
C LEU A 108 5.95 -1.34 9.52
N LEU A 109 6.77 -2.41 9.47
CA LEU A 109 6.31 -3.77 9.74
C LEU A 109 5.85 -3.96 11.19
N LEU A 110 6.50 -3.29 12.14
CA LEU A 110 6.10 -3.31 13.55
C LEU A 110 4.81 -2.51 13.78
N ALA A 111 4.69 -1.36 13.13
CA ALA A 111 3.49 -0.52 13.17
C ALA A 111 2.28 -1.24 12.57
N ALA A 112 2.44 -1.93 11.44
CA ALA A 112 1.41 -2.75 10.82
C ALA A 112 0.88 -3.86 11.74
N LYS A 113 1.75 -4.36 12.64
CA LYS A 113 1.41 -5.40 13.62
C LYS A 113 0.94 -4.83 14.97
N GLY A 114 0.90 -3.50 15.14
CA GLY A 114 0.54 -2.88 16.40
C GLY A 114 1.50 -3.21 17.56
N VAL A 115 2.78 -3.46 17.27
CA VAL A 115 3.73 -3.92 18.31
C VAL A 115 4.09 -2.77 19.25
N GLY A 116 3.80 -2.94 20.54
CA GLY A 116 4.08 -1.93 21.56
C GLY A 116 3.21 -0.68 21.37
N ARG A 117 3.84 0.48 21.15
CA ARG A 117 3.14 1.75 20.88
C ARG A 117 3.10 2.12 19.39
N ARG A 118 3.67 1.27 18.51
CA ARG A 118 3.71 1.56 17.07
C ARG A 118 2.37 1.29 16.42
N HIS A 119 1.94 2.17 15.53
CA HIS A 119 0.69 2.02 14.77
C HIS A 119 0.70 2.92 13.52
N ILE A 120 -0.23 2.63 12.60
CA ILE A 120 -0.51 3.43 11.41
C ILE A 120 -1.94 3.97 11.57
N GLU A 121 -2.08 5.29 11.49
CA GLU A 121 -3.37 6.00 11.52
C GLU A 121 -3.64 6.63 10.15
N ILE A 122 -4.91 6.66 9.74
CA ILE A 122 -5.37 6.98 8.38
C ILE A 122 -6.62 7.84 8.40
#